data_AF-A0A7X6A9A2-F1
#
_entry.id   AF-A0A7X6A9A2-F1
#
_cell.length_a   1.000
_cell.length_b   1.000
_cell.length_c   1.000
_cell.angle_alpha   90.00
_cell.angle_beta   90.00
_cell.angle_gamma   90.00
#
_symmetry.space_group_name_H-M   'P 1'
#
loop_
_entity.id
_entity.type
_entity.pdbx_description
1 polymer ?
#
loop_
_entity_poly.entity_id
_entity_poly.type
_entity_poly.pdbx_seq_one_letter_code
_entity_poly.pdbx_strand_id
1 'polypeptide(L)'
;MRDGRNSSQLRLLVEQLSQQSILACYQCGCCSAGCPMAPWMDALPNQLIRRLQLGRLATNGLRTPWVCASCLTCGVRCPKGIDVPRVMEALRTLELRSGEDHVGPSELAPEHLRSLPQIALVAHMRKATG
;
A
#
# COMPACT_ATOMS: atom_id res chain seq x y z
N MET A 1 5.23 5.94 -16.37
CA MET A 1 6.41 6.83 -16.39
C MET A 1 7.31 6.51 -15.21
N ARG A 2 8.65 6.62 -15.36
CA ARG A 2 9.61 6.36 -14.26
C ARG A 2 9.48 7.47 -13.23
N ASP A 3 9.07 7.11 -12.02
CA ASP A 3 9.04 8.00 -10.87
C ASP A 3 10.46 8.58 -10.65
N GLY A 4 10.66 9.87 -10.95
CA GLY A 4 11.98 10.53 -10.92
C GLY A 4 12.53 10.75 -9.50
N ARG A 5 11.89 10.19 -8.48
CA ARG A 5 12.30 10.28 -7.07
C ARG A 5 13.52 9.39 -6.82
N ASN A 6 14.56 9.95 -6.19
CA ASN A 6 15.71 9.17 -5.74
C ASN A 6 15.27 8.12 -4.70
N SER A 7 15.82 6.92 -4.79
CA SER A 7 15.69 5.79 -3.85
C SER A 7 15.67 6.18 -2.37
N SER A 8 16.54 7.11 -1.94
CA SER A 8 16.62 7.59 -0.55
C SER A 8 15.45 8.49 -0.16
N GLN A 9 14.95 9.29 -1.11
CA GLN A 9 13.85 10.22 -0.92
C GLN A 9 12.52 9.49 -0.73
N LEU A 10 12.28 8.40 -1.47
CA LEU A 10 11.05 7.62 -1.35
C LEU A 10 10.88 7.04 0.06
N ARG A 11 11.94 6.43 0.63
CA ARG A 11 11.89 5.90 2.00
C ARG A 11 11.53 6.99 3.00
N LEU A 12 12.16 8.16 2.91
CA LEU A 12 11.90 9.28 3.81
C LEU A 12 10.45 9.77 3.71
N LEU A 13 9.91 9.89 2.50
CA LEU A 13 8.51 10.26 2.29
C LEU A 13 7.55 9.23 2.92
N VAL A 14 7.84 7.93 2.75
CA VAL A 14 7.05 6.87 3.38
C VAL A 14 7.15 6.93 4.90
N GLU A 15 8.34 7.15 5.47
CA GLU A 15 8.54 7.32 6.91
C GLU A 15 7.76 8.54 7.44
N GLN A 16 7.78 9.67 6.71
CA GLN A 16 7.04 10.88 7.07
C GLN A 16 5.52 10.67 7.03
N LEU A 17 4.98 9.99 6.00
CA LEU A 17 3.54 9.76 5.87
C LEU A 17 3.03 8.70 6.85
N SER A 18 3.79 7.61 7.03
CA SER A 18 3.38 6.49 7.89
C SER A 18 3.73 6.69 9.36
N GLN A 19 4.64 7.63 9.68
CA GLN A 19 5.23 7.81 11.01
C GLN A 19 5.90 6.53 11.55
N GLN A 20 6.46 5.72 10.65
CA GLN A 20 7.13 4.45 11.00
C GLN A 20 8.63 4.54 10.73
N SER A 21 9.43 3.82 11.53
CA SER A 21 10.86 3.63 11.25
C SER A 21 11.07 2.39 10.38
N ILE A 22 11.26 2.58 9.07
CA ILE A 22 11.39 1.46 8.11
C ILE A 22 12.70 0.68 8.35
N LEU A 23 13.76 1.39 8.76
CA LEU A 23 15.05 0.79 9.08
C LEU A 23 15.05 -0.08 10.34
N ALA A 24 14.03 0.04 11.21
CA ALA A 24 13.91 -0.83 12.38
C ALA A 24 13.58 -2.29 12.03
N CYS A 25 13.10 -2.56 10.81
CA CYS A 25 12.72 -3.91 10.39
C CYS A 25 13.95 -4.80 10.17
N TYR A 26 14.03 -5.89 10.92
CA TYR A 26 15.05 -6.94 10.80
C TYR A 26 14.61 -8.19 10.00
N GLN A 27 13.52 -8.10 9.23
CA GLN A 27 13.08 -9.15 8.30
C GLN A 27 12.63 -10.51 8.91
N CYS A 28 12.05 -10.54 10.12
CA CYS A 28 11.50 -11.78 10.70
C CYS A 28 10.39 -12.49 9.90
N GLY A 29 9.66 -11.77 9.03
CA GLY A 29 8.58 -12.35 8.21
C GLY A 29 7.23 -12.57 8.89
N CYS A 30 7.06 -12.26 10.19
CA CYS A 30 5.78 -12.46 10.90
C CYS A 30 4.58 -11.76 10.23
N CYS A 31 4.81 -10.57 9.66
CA CYS A 31 3.78 -9.82 8.94
C CYS A 31 3.28 -10.57 7.70
N SER A 32 4.18 -11.21 6.96
CA SER A 32 3.87 -11.94 5.74
C SER A 32 3.21 -13.28 6.04
N ALA A 33 3.72 -14.01 7.03
CA ALA A 33 3.14 -15.28 7.46
C ALA A 33 1.70 -15.12 8.00
N GLY A 34 1.39 -13.98 8.62
CA GLY A 34 0.05 -13.69 9.14
C GLY A 34 -0.88 -12.98 8.15
N CYS A 35 -0.45 -12.66 6.94
CA CYS A 35 -1.25 -11.87 6.02
C CYS A 35 -2.27 -12.76 5.27
N PRO A 36 -3.59 -12.56 5.45
CA PRO A 36 -4.59 -13.33 4.70
C PRO A 36 -4.54 -12.99 3.21
N MET A 37 -4.09 -11.78 2.85
CA MET A 37 -4.02 -11.31 1.47
C MET A 37 -2.75 -11.73 0.73
N ALA A 38 -1.83 -12.47 1.37
CA ALA A 38 -0.55 -12.87 0.80
C ALA A 38 -0.65 -13.54 -0.59
N PRO A 39 -1.63 -14.42 -0.89
CA PRO A 39 -1.75 -15.04 -2.21
C PRO A 39 -2.00 -14.06 -3.36
N TRP A 40 -2.52 -12.87 -3.09
CA TRP A 40 -2.84 -11.85 -4.09
C TRP A 40 -1.80 -10.73 -4.17
N MET A 41 -0.75 -10.79 -3.37
CA MET A 41 0.32 -9.80 -3.34
C MET A 41 1.44 -10.15 -4.34
N ASP A 42 1.93 -9.14 -5.04
CA ASP A 42 3.13 -9.22 -5.88
C ASP A 42 4.44 -9.07 -5.07
N ALA A 43 4.38 -8.53 -3.87
CA ALA A 43 5.45 -8.52 -2.89
C ALA A 43 4.88 -8.67 -1.49
N LEU A 44 5.37 -9.63 -0.72
CA LEU A 44 4.90 -9.81 0.65
C LEU A 44 5.27 -8.60 1.54
N PRO A 45 4.55 -8.35 2.65
CA PRO A 45 4.78 -7.16 3.46
C PRO A 45 6.23 -6.97 3.93
N ASN A 46 6.91 -8.04 4.37
CA ASN A 46 8.34 -7.96 4.74
C ASN A 46 9.24 -7.64 3.53
N GLN A 47 8.95 -8.23 2.37
CA GLN A 47 9.70 -8.01 1.13
C GLN A 47 9.54 -6.57 0.63
N LEU A 48 8.33 -6.02 0.72
CA LEU A 48 8.05 -4.62 0.38
C LEU A 48 8.80 -3.66 1.32
N ILE A 49 8.80 -3.92 2.62
CA ILE A 49 9.63 -3.17 3.59
C ILE A 49 11.11 -3.30 3.23
N ARG A 50 11.59 -4.49 2.84
CA ARG A 50 12.98 -4.68 2.43
C ARG A 50 13.32 -3.87 1.18
N ARG A 51 12.44 -3.83 0.18
CA ARG A 51 12.60 -3.01 -1.02
C ARG A 51 12.69 -1.53 -0.68
N LEU A 52 11.89 -1.05 0.29
CA LEU A 52 12.00 0.32 0.82
C LEU A 52 13.34 0.59 1.51
N GLN A 53 13.80 -0.32 2.38
CA GLN A 53 15.10 -0.21 3.04
C GLN A 53 16.26 -0.11 2.04
N LEU A 54 16.18 -0.88 0.95
CA LEU A 54 17.18 -0.90 -0.10
C LEU A 54 17.02 0.25 -1.10
N GLY A 55 15.96 1.05 -1.00
CA GLY A 55 15.64 2.09 -1.99
C GLY A 55 15.34 1.54 -3.38
N ARG A 56 14.92 0.28 -3.50
CA ARG A 56 14.63 -0.42 -4.77
C ARG A 56 13.13 -0.60 -5.02
N LEU A 57 12.29 0.16 -4.32
CA LEU A 57 10.84 0.12 -4.54
C LEU A 57 10.49 1.15 -5.63
N ALA A 58 9.95 0.67 -6.74
CA ALA A 58 9.15 1.51 -7.62
C ALA A 58 7.75 1.60 -7.00
N THR A 59 7.15 2.78 -6.90
CA THR A 59 5.79 2.94 -6.34
C THR A 59 4.72 2.47 -7.32
N ASN A 60 4.96 2.69 -8.61
CA ASN A 60 4.00 2.42 -9.67
C ASN A 60 3.85 0.92 -9.98
N GLY A 61 2.60 0.49 -10.16
CA GLY A 61 2.27 -0.85 -10.67
C GLY A 61 2.40 -1.99 -9.66
N LEU A 62 2.70 -1.71 -8.39
CA LEU A 62 2.59 -2.74 -7.35
C LEU A 62 1.14 -2.95 -6.97
N ARG A 63 0.69 -4.21 -6.97
CA ARG A 63 -0.67 -4.56 -6.50
C ARG A 63 -0.74 -4.62 -4.98
N THR A 64 0.37 -4.84 -4.30
CA THR A 64 0.45 -5.12 -2.86
C THR A 64 -0.22 -4.05 -1.99
N PRO A 65 0.06 -2.74 -2.16
CA PRO A 65 -0.62 -1.70 -1.37
C PRO A 65 -2.14 -1.67 -1.60
N TRP A 66 -2.57 -2.03 -2.82
CA TRP A 66 -3.97 -2.04 -3.26
C TRP A 66 -4.75 -3.28 -2.83
N VAL A 67 -4.12 -4.45 -2.72
CA VAL A 67 -4.76 -5.66 -2.17
C VAL A 67 -4.72 -5.71 -0.64
N CYS A 68 -3.89 -4.89 -0.01
CA CYS A 68 -3.86 -4.78 1.45
C CYS A 68 -5.27 -4.44 1.99
N ALA A 69 -5.79 -5.29 2.88
CA ALA A 69 -7.10 -5.11 3.49
C ALA A 69 -7.09 -4.21 4.74
N SER A 70 -5.92 -3.67 5.12
CA SER A 70 -5.73 -2.89 6.36
C SER A 70 -6.29 -3.59 7.60
N CYS A 71 -6.22 -4.93 7.66
CA CYS A 71 -6.77 -5.74 8.75
C CYS A 71 -5.94 -5.72 10.05
N LEU A 72 -4.87 -4.93 10.09
CA LEU A 72 -4.00 -4.69 11.25
C LEU A 72 -3.22 -5.88 11.84
N THR A 73 -3.44 -7.10 11.34
CA THR A 73 -2.78 -8.33 11.85
C THR A 73 -1.25 -8.21 11.86
N CYS A 74 -0.67 -7.67 10.80
CA CYS A 74 0.78 -7.49 10.69
C CYS A 74 1.34 -6.42 11.63
N GLY A 75 0.57 -5.39 11.97
CA GLY A 75 0.97 -4.36 12.94
C GLY A 75 1.02 -4.93 14.35
N VAL A 76 -0.02 -5.67 14.76
CA VAL A 76 -0.10 -6.31 16.09
C VAL A 76 1.02 -7.34 16.29
N ARG A 77 1.37 -8.10 15.25
CA ARG A 77 2.39 -9.16 15.33
C ARG A 77 3.82 -8.66 15.17
N CYS A 78 4.06 -7.37 14.89
CA CYS A 78 5.40 -6.89 14.63
C CYS A 78 6.20 -6.77 15.93
N PRO A 79 7.28 -7.54 16.13
CA PRO A 79 8.11 -7.45 17.35
C PRO A 79 8.92 -6.14 17.42
N LYS A 80 9.01 -5.41 16.30
CA LYS A 80 9.65 -4.09 16.22
C LYS A 80 8.65 -2.94 16.30
N GLY A 81 7.36 -3.23 16.48
CA GLY A 81 6.30 -2.22 16.59
C GLY A 81 6.02 -1.44 15.30
N ILE A 82 6.38 -1.99 14.13
CA ILE A 82 6.12 -1.32 12.84
C ILE A 82 4.66 -1.53 12.46
N ASP A 83 3.91 -0.44 12.31
CA ASP A 83 2.56 -0.42 11.76
C ASP A 83 2.63 -0.58 10.22
N VAL A 84 2.79 -1.83 9.77
CA VAL A 84 2.85 -2.17 8.35
C VAL A 84 1.62 -1.71 7.55
N PRO A 85 0.37 -1.77 8.06
CA PRO A 85 -0.79 -1.18 7.39
C PRO A 85 -0.61 0.31 7.07
N ARG A 86 -0.07 1.13 7.98
CA ARG A 86 0.23 2.54 7.69
C ARG A 86 1.28 2.72 6.60
N VAL A 87 2.27 1.83 6.53
CA VAL A 87 3.25 1.84 5.43
C VAL A 87 2.57 1.58 4.09
N MET A 88 1.61 0.65 4.04
CA MET A 88 0.83 0.37 2.82
C MET A 88 -0.05 1.56 2.42
N GLU A 89 -0.70 2.23 3.39
CA GLU A 89 -1.48 3.46 3.14
C GLU A 89 -0.61 4.59 2.61
N ALA A 90 0.58 4.79 3.19
CA ALA A 90 1.53 5.80 2.74
C ALA A 90 1.94 5.58 1.27
N LEU A 91 2.15 4.32 0.86
CA LEU A 91 2.45 3.99 -0.54
C LEU A 91 1.28 4.31 -1.47
N ARG A 92 0.05 3.94 -1.11
CA ARG A 92 -1.15 4.31 -1.90
C ARG A 92 -1.29 5.82 -2.03
N THR A 93 -1.11 6.54 -0.92
CA THR A 93 -1.18 8.01 -0.90
C THR A 93 -0.14 8.65 -1.83
N LEU A 94 1.07 8.08 -1.91
CA LEU A 94 2.11 8.60 -2.80
C LEU A 94 1.81 8.37 -4.28
N GLU A 95 1.11 7.28 -4.62
CA GLU A 95 0.66 6.97 -5.99
C GLU A 95 -0.54 7.83 -6.40
N LEU A 96 -1.54 7.98 -5.52
CA LEU A 96 -2.69 8.86 -5.77
C LEU A 96 -2.26 10.33 -5.93
N ARG A 97 -1.33 10.80 -5.09
CA ARG A 97 -0.78 12.17 -5.19
C ARG A 97 0.02 12.44 -6.48
N SER A 98 0.35 11.44 -7.28
CA SER A 98 0.89 11.68 -8.63
C SER A 98 -0.18 12.12 -9.64
N GLY A 99 -1.46 12.17 -9.24
CA GLY A 99 -2.58 12.58 -10.08
C GLY A 99 -3.17 11.43 -10.91
N GLU A 100 -2.79 10.19 -10.60
CA GLU A 100 -3.36 8.99 -11.22
C GLU A 100 -4.23 8.29 -10.18
N ASP A 101 -5.55 8.42 -10.34
CA ASP A 101 -6.50 7.55 -9.64
C ASP A 101 -6.21 6.10 -10.03
N HIS A 102 -6.29 5.19 -9.06
CA HIS A 102 -6.10 3.78 -9.34
C HIS A 102 -7.30 3.18 -10.09
N VAL A 103 -8.51 3.68 -9.76
CA VAL A 103 -9.77 3.43 -10.48
C VAL A 103 -10.68 4.65 -10.28
N GLY A 104 -11.01 5.35 -11.35
CA GLY A 104 -11.94 6.48 -11.34
C GLY A 104 -13.41 6.08 -11.58
N PRO A 105 -14.39 6.88 -11.12
CA PRO A 105 -15.82 6.62 -11.37
C PRO A 105 -16.18 6.54 -12.86
N SER A 106 -15.46 7.27 -13.70
CA SER A 106 -15.64 7.32 -15.15
C SER A 106 -15.25 6.03 -15.88
N GLU A 107 -14.48 5.15 -15.22
CA GLU A 107 -14.05 3.87 -15.78
C GLU A 107 -15.08 2.75 -15.56
N LEU A 108 -16.11 3.01 -14.74
CA LEU A 108 -17.17 2.05 -14.47
C LEU A 108 -18.26 2.12 -15.55
N ALA A 109 -18.60 0.96 -16.12
CA ALA A 109 -19.72 0.86 -17.05
C ALA A 109 -21.04 1.34 -16.38
N PRO A 110 -21.93 2.04 -17.11
CA PRO A 110 -23.17 2.56 -16.55
C PRO A 110 -24.06 1.47 -15.92
N GLU A 111 -24.02 0.24 -16.44
CA GLU A 111 -24.73 -0.89 -15.83
C GLU A 111 -24.20 -1.28 -14.43
N HIS A 112 -22.88 -1.21 -14.22
CA HIS A 112 -22.25 -1.54 -12.94
C HIS A 112 -22.53 -0.45 -11.90
N LEU A 113 -22.52 0.82 -12.32
CA LEU A 113 -22.88 1.93 -11.43
C LEU A 113 -24.30 1.83 -10.87
N ARG A 114 -25.25 1.30 -11.65
CA ARG A 114 -26.66 1.14 -11.23
C ARG A 114 -26.90 -0.08 -10.35
N SER A 115 -26.09 -1.12 -10.49
CA SER A 115 -26.25 -2.40 -9.77
C SER A 115 -25.45 -2.49 -8.48
N LEU A 116 -24.37 -1.69 -8.35
CA LEU A 116 -23.55 -1.68 -7.15
C LEU A 116 -24.27 -0.98 -5.98
N PRO A 117 -24.23 -1.57 -4.77
CA PRO A 117 -24.65 -0.86 -3.58
C PRO A 117 -23.82 0.41 -3.37
N GLN A 118 -24.46 1.52 -2.98
CA GLN A 118 -23.77 2.80 -2.74
C GLN A 118 -22.59 2.66 -1.76
N ILE A 119 -22.72 1.78 -0.76
CA ILE A 119 -21.65 1.51 0.21
C ILE A 119 -20.41 0.88 -0.44
N ALA A 120 -20.58 0.04 -1.46
CA ALA A 120 -19.47 -0.57 -2.19
C ALA A 120 -18.71 0.48 -3.00
N LEU A 121 -19.45 1.39 -3.66
CA LEU A 121 -18.86 2.49 -4.42
C LEU A 121 -18.06 3.42 -3.50
N VAL A 122 -18.66 3.89 -2.40
CA VAL A 122 -17.97 4.79 -1.46
C VAL A 122 -16.74 4.12 -0.83
N ALA A 123 -16.86 2.84 -0.43
CA ALA A 123 -15.73 2.12 0.15
C ALA A 123 -14.57 1.94 -0.86
N HIS A 124 -14.89 1.65 -2.12
CA HIS A 124 -13.89 1.53 -3.17
C HIS A 124 -13.22 2.88 -3.48
N MET A 125 -14.01 3.93 -3.70
CA MET A 125 -13.51 5.26 -4.05
C MET A 125 -12.61 5.84 -2.95
N ARG A 126 -12.96 5.65 -1.67
CA ARG A 126 -12.09 6.03 -0.54
C ARG A 126 -10.70 5.39 -0.58
N LYS A 127 -10.57 4.23 -1.23
CA LYS A 127 -9.31 3.53 -1.38
C LYS A 127 -8.60 3.93 -2.67
N ALA A 128 -9.34 3.99 -3.77
CA ALA A 128 -8.87 4.03 -5.16
C ALA A 128 -8.72 5.42 -5.78
N THR A 129 -9.24 6.45 -5.12
CA THR A 129 -9.21 7.84 -5.61
C THR A 129 -8.63 8.78 -4.55
N GLY A 130 -7.89 9.82 -4.94
CA GLY A 130 -7.27 10.74 -3.96
C GLY A 130 -6.52 11.94 -4.51
#